data_AF-A0A536KLG7-F1
#
_entry.id   AF-A0A536KLG7-F1
#
_cell.length_a   1.000
_cell.length_b   1.000
_cell.length_c   1.000
_cell.angle_alpha   90.00
_cell.angle_beta   90.00
_cell.angle_gamma   90.00
#
_symmetry.space_group_name_H-M   'P 1'
#
loop_
_entity.id
_entity.type
_entity.pdbx_description
1 polymer ?
#
loop_
_entity_poly.entity_id
_entity_poly.type
_entity_poly.pdbx_seq_one_letter_code
_entity_poly.pdbx_strand_id
1 'polypeptide(L)'
;MPIAAARSAPCGACSATPPAFRPPARRSRCPCGRRTGPCVSRSSTAAPASRPPSGRRRSSASSARATGLDWGWASTLCAGWRAPWAARPGPGPARAVGPRSGLRSTGVAEEKKEAPPLQRVLVVSAHPDDPEFGFGATVAKFARDGAEVFYCVVTDGSQGGEDPHVPDEELTATRYQEQRCAAAKLGVADITFLGFRDGYVEADVELRKAITADIRRRKPDLVLTHAPVRMLVTQGIGGFHPDHLAVGEATLRAVYPDARNPRAYRELLAEGLEPHKVREVWLPGFTEADHFVEVTPELLDLKIEAILCHKSQFQKPGIEDGAPAKWIRDRAKAMGEKGGFEYAEGFRRLETA
;
A
#
# COMPACT_ATOMS: atom_id res chain seq x y z
N MET A 1 -34.03 41.11 36.14
CA MET A 1 -35.26 40.31 35.95
C MET A 1 -35.19 39.66 34.58
N PRO A 2 -35.28 38.32 34.47
CA PRO A 2 -35.31 37.63 33.18
C PRO A 2 -36.74 37.49 32.65
N ILE A 3 -36.91 37.45 31.31
CA ILE A 3 -38.18 37.05 30.68
C ILE A 3 -38.11 35.56 30.39
N ALA A 4 -39.18 34.85 30.75
CA ALA A 4 -39.22 33.39 30.78
C ALA A 4 -39.67 32.76 29.45
N ALA A 5 -39.38 31.47 29.34
CA ALA A 5 -39.69 30.60 28.21
C ALA A 5 -41.18 30.50 27.84
N ALA A 6 -41.44 30.22 26.56
CA ALA A 6 -42.64 29.51 26.12
C ALA A 6 -42.24 28.11 25.64
N ARG A 7 -42.94 27.08 26.15
CA ARG A 7 -42.83 25.69 25.70
C ARG A 7 -44.07 25.31 24.90
N SER A 8 -43.88 24.64 23.77
CA SER A 8 -44.83 23.65 23.25
C SER A 8 -44.08 22.64 22.37
N ALA A 9 -44.51 21.39 22.40
CA ALA A 9 -43.94 20.24 21.71
C ALA A 9 -45.08 19.46 21.03
N PRO A 10 -44.83 18.27 20.46
CA PRO A 10 -43.85 17.94 19.42
C PRO A 10 -44.58 17.55 18.11
N CYS A 11 -43.93 17.66 16.94
CA CYS A 11 -44.51 17.17 15.68
C CYS A 11 -44.00 15.76 15.34
N GLY A 12 -44.92 14.91 14.88
CA GLY A 12 -44.79 13.45 14.83
C GLY A 12 -43.63 12.86 14.04
N ALA A 13 -43.25 11.65 14.46
CA ALA A 13 -42.32 10.80 13.73
C ALA A 13 -42.89 10.41 12.35
N CYS A 14 -42.09 10.59 11.30
CA CYS A 14 -42.28 9.91 10.01
C CYS A 14 -41.15 8.91 9.81
N SER A 15 -41.41 7.66 10.18
CA SER A 15 -40.51 6.53 9.93
C SER A 15 -40.52 6.16 8.44
N ALA A 16 -39.58 6.71 7.68
CA ALA A 16 -39.34 6.33 6.29
C ALA A 16 -38.16 5.34 6.22
N THR A 17 -38.47 4.04 6.21
CA THR A 17 -37.49 2.98 5.95
C THR A 17 -36.94 3.11 4.53
N PRO A 18 -35.62 3.17 4.30
CA PRO A 18 -35.08 3.15 2.95
C PRO A 18 -35.35 1.79 2.28
N PRO A 19 -35.67 1.75 0.97
CA PRO A 19 -36.00 0.50 0.29
C PRO A 19 -34.77 -0.40 0.17
N ALA A 20 -34.90 -1.64 0.64
CA ALA A 20 -33.85 -2.65 0.53
C ALA A 20 -33.51 -2.94 -0.95
N PHE A 21 -32.22 -2.85 -1.28
CA PHE A 21 -31.71 -3.11 -2.62
C PHE A 21 -31.88 -4.60 -2.98
N ARG A 22 -32.84 -4.91 -3.85
CA ARG A 22 -33.03 -6.28 -4.38
C ARG A 22 -32.09 -6.50 -5.57
N PRO A 23 -31.18 -7.50 -5.53
CA PRO A 23 -30.38 -7.85 -6.70
C PRO A 23 -31.28 -8.39 -7.82
N PRO A 24 -30.99 -8.07 -9.09
CA PRO A 24 -31.81 -8.54 -10.22
C PRO A 24 -31.69 -10.05 -10.37
N ALA A 25 -32.83 -10.72 -10.49
CA ALA A 25 -32.89 -12.18 -10.67
C ALA A 25 -32.16 -12.62 -11.94
N ARG A 26 -31.19 -13.54 -11.81
CA ARG A 26 -30.47 -14.17 -12.93
C ARG A 26 -31.46 -14.85 -13.88
N ARG A 27 -31.76 -14.21 -15.02
CA ARG A 27 -32.44 -14.87 -16.15
C ARG A 27 -31.42 -15.69 -16.95
N SER A 28 -31.25 -16.96 -16.57
CA SER A 28 -30.55 -17.93 -17.41
C SER A 28 -31.44 -18.37 -18.58
N ARG A 29 -31.08 -17.94 -19.79
CA ARG A 29 -31.53 -18.56 -21.05
C ARG A 29 -30.33 -18.82 -21.95
N CYS A 30 -29.79 -20.04 -21.90
CA CYS A 30 -28.96 -20.57 -22.98
C CYS A 30 -29.87 -21.17 -24.08
N PRO A 31 -29.69 -20.80 -25.36
CA PRO A 31 -30.38 -21.43 -26.47
C PRO A 31 -29.58 -22.62 -27.00
N CYS A 32 -29.62 -23.76 -26.31
CA CYS A 32 -29.15 -25.03 -26.87
C CYS A 32 -29.99 -26.20 -26.37
N GLY A 33 -30.84 -26.74 -27.25
CA GLY A 33 -31.65 -27.91 -26.93
C GLY A 33 -30.84 -29.20 -27.04
N ARG A 34 -30.83 -30.02 -25.97
CA ARG A 34 -30.71 -31.48 -26.05
C ARG A 34 -31.18 -32.16 -24.75
N ARG A 35 -32.32 -32.83 -24.88
CA ARG A 35 -32.88 -34.01 -24.19
C ARG A 35 -32.49 -34.31 -22.72
N THR A 36 -33.55 -34.54 -21.94
CA THR A 36 -33.62 -35.02 -20.56
C THR A 36 -33.13 -36.47 -20.37
N GLY A 37 -32.49 -36.73 -19.22
CA GLY A 37 -32.28 -38.06 -18.62
C GLY A 37 -32.19 -37.91 -17.08
N PRO A 38 -32.71 -38.85 -16.27
CA PRO A 38 -33.05 -38.57 -14.87
C PRO A 38 -31.89 -38.73 -13.87
N CYS A 39 -31.97 -37.97 -12.77
CA CYS A 39 -31.14 -38.14 -11.59
C CYS A 39 -31.40 -39.49 -10.89
N VAL A 40 -30.34 -40.11 -10.37
CA VAL A 40 -30.43 -41.21 -9.40
C VAL A 40 -29.80 -40.77 -8.09
N SER A 41 -30.61 -40.68 -7.04
CA SER A 41 -30.16 -40.44 -5.68
C SER A 41 -29.61 -41.72 -5.06
N ARG A 42 -28.47 -41.63 -4.36
CA ARG A 42 -28.11 -42.60 -3.32
C ARG A 42 -27.59 -41.88 -2.08
N SER A 43 -28.42 -41.93 -1.04
CA SER A 43 -28.03 -41.70 0.35
C SER A 43 -27.35 -42.95 0.91
N SER A 44 -26.35 -42.77 1.77
CA SER A 44 -25.88 -43.82 2.69
C SER A 44 -25.23 -43.20 3.92
N THR A 45 -25.97 -43.19 5.02
CA THR A 45 -25.47 -42.88 6.37
C THR A 45 -24.96 -44.16 7.04
N ALA A 46 -23.75 -44.12 7.60
CA ALA A 46 -23.33 -45.04 8.67
C ALA A 46 -22.20 -44.38 9.48
N ALA A 47 -22.22 -44.57 10.81
CA ALA A 47 -21.35 -43.88 11.77
C ALA A 47 -20.32 -44.85 12.40
N PRO A 48 -19.65 -44.55 13.54
CA PRO A 48 -18.19 -44.72 13.64
C PRO A 48 -17.72 -45.97 14.40
N ALA A 49 -16.41 -46.25 14.36
CA ALA A 49 -15.77 -47.30 15.15
C ALA A 49 -14.60 -46.75 16.00
N SER A 50 -14.48 -47.24 17.23
CA SER A 50 -13.61 -46.73 18.28
C SER A 50 -12.35 -47.59 18.52
N ARG A 51 -11.28 -46.94 19.04
CA ARG A 51 -10.16 -47.53 19.83
C ARG A 51 -10.70 -48.26 21.10
N PRO A 52 -9.90 -48.99 21.95
CA PRO A 52 -8.44 -48.91 22.24
C PRO A 52 -7.82 -50.32 22.54
N PRO A 53 -6.99 -50.59 23.60
CA PRO A 53 -5.80 -49.93 24.19
C PRO A 53 -4.53 -50.85 24.17
N SER A 54 -3.28 -50.39 24.36
CA SER A 54 -2.55 -50.27 25.65
C SER A 54 -1.05 -50.52 25.41
N GLY A 55 -0.06 -50.08 26.21
CA GLY A 55 -0.05 -49.10 27.33
C GLY A 55 1.29 -49.12 28.10
N ARG A 56 1.57 -48.07 28.91
CA ARG A 56 2.68 -47.95 29.93
C ARG A 56 4.12 -48.00 29.37
N ARG A 57 5.20 -47.43 29.93
CA ARG A 57 5.59 -46.37 30.93
C ARG A 57 7.09 -46.04 30.60
N ARG A 58 7.87 -45.12 31.21
CA ARG A 58 7.86 -44.36 32.48
C ARG A 58 8.70 -43.04 32.34
N SER A 59 9.22 -42.56 33.47
CA SER A 59 10.28 -41.56 33.78
C SER A 59 11.65 -41.80 33.08
N SER A 60 12.65 -40.89 33.06
CA SER A 60 12.95 -39.69 33.91
C SER A 60 13.99 -38.75 33.25
N ALA A 61 14.17 -37.57 33.86
CA ALA A 61 15.15 -36.52 33.53
C ALA A 61 16.63 -36.97 33.38
N SER A 62 17.40 -36.24 32.57
CA SER A 62 18.54 -35.43 33.03
C SER A 62 19.19 -34.61 31.90
N SER A 63 19.80 -33.49 32.25
CA SER A 63 20.56 -32.61 31.36
C SER A 63 22.01 -33.06 31.21
N ALA A 64 22.56 -33.05 30.00
CA ALA A 64 24.00 -33.10 29.75
C ALA A 64 24.39 -32.17 28.58
N ARG A 65 25.65 -31.75 28.57
CA ARG A 65 26.14 -30.60 27.78
C ARG A 65 26.50 -30.98 26.35
N ALA A 66 26.52 -29.98 25.48
CA ALA A 66 27.05 -30.08 24.14
C ALA A 66 28.58 -30.27 24.13
N THR A 67 29.05 -31.11 23.22
CA THR A 67 30.41 -31.13 22.68
C THR A 67 30.30 -31.27 21.16
N GLY A 68 31.05 -30.46 20.41
CA GLY A 68 30.87 -30.34 18.97
C GLY A 68 31.35 -31.54 18.16
N LEU A 69 30.98 -31.55 16.88
CA LEU A 69 31.58 -32.41 15.85
C LEU A 69 31.96 -31.55 14.64
N ASP A 70 33.26 -31.58 14.36
CA ASP A 70 33.93 -31.03 13.19
C ASP A 70 33.63 -31.88 11.95
N TRP A 71 33.63 -31.25 10.76
CA TRP A 71 33.45 -31.91 9.46
C TRP A 71 34.41 -31.33 8.43
N GLY A 72 35.69 -31.65 8.56
CA GLY A 72 36.66 -31.47 7.47
C GLY A 72 36.48 -32.55 6.39
N TRP A 73 36.30 -32.14 5.14
CA TRP A 73 36.46 -33.00 3.97
C TRP A 73 37.42 -32.37 2.95
N ALA A 74 38.17 -33.23 2.27
CA ALA A 74 39.46 -32.89 1.68
C ALA A 74 39.38 -32.28 0.27
N SER A 75 40.46 -31.58 -0.07
CA SER A 75 40.75 -31.04 -1.39
C SER A 75 41.22 -32.11 -2.39
N THR A 76 40.99 -31.81 -3.68
CA THR A 76 41.92 -31.97 -4.83
C THR A 76 41.28 -32.66 -6.04
N LEU A 77 41.20 -31.92 -7.16
CA LEU A 77 41.56 -32.30 -8.54
C LEU A 77 40.74 -31.48 -9.56
N CYS A 78 41.34 -30.41 -10.08
CA CYS A 78 40.81 -29.66 -11.22
C CYS A 78 41.77 -29.76 -12.41
N ALA A 79 41.38 -30.55 -13.41
CA ALA A 79 41.91 -30.52 -14.78
C ALA A 79 40.84 -31.12 -15.71
N GLY A 80 40.53 -30.57 -16.88
CA GLY A 80 40.93 -29.29 -17.45
C GLY A 80 40.44 -29.22 -18.90
N TRP A 81 39.93 -28.08 -19.35
CA TRP A 81 39.60 -27.83 -20.76
C TRP A 81 40.17 -26.48 -21.18
N ARG A 82 41.12 -26.49 -22.12
CA ARG A 82 41.66 -25.29 -22.77
C ARG A 82 41.13 -25.19 -24.19
N ALA A 83 40.68 -24.01 -24.58
CA ALA A 83 40.52 -23.61 -25.97
C ALA A 83 41.18 -22.22 -26.15
N PRO A 84 41.79 -21.91 -27.31
CA PRO A 84 42.69 -20.77 -27.43
C PRO A 84 41.97 -19.47 -27.79
N TRP A 85 42.28 -18.38 -27.09
CA TRP A 85 42.00 -17.03 -27.57
C TRP A 85 43.27 -16.42 -28.15
N ALA A 86 43.22 -16.05 -29.43
CA ALA A 86 44.34 -15.45 -30.14
C ALA A 86 44.67 -14.06 -29.59
N ALA A 87 45.96 -13.77 -29.42
CA ALA A 87 46.44 -12.48 -28.93
C ALA A 87 46.10 -11.35 -29.92
N ARG A 88 45.45 -10.30 -29.43
CA ARG A 88 45.38 -9.01 -30.13
C ARG A 88 46.64 -8.19 -29.78
N PRO A 89 47.31 -7.56 -30.76
CA PRO A 89 48.42 -6.66 -30.46
C PRO A 89 47.92 -5.40 -29.71
N GLY A 90 48.72 -4.92 -28.76
CA GLY A 90 48.39 -3.76 -27.93
C GLY A 90 48.45 -2.42 -28.69
N PRO A 91 47.87 -1.35 -28.12
CA PRO A 91 47.90 -0.03 -28.72
C PRO A 91 49.31 0.57 -28.70
N GLY A 92 49.69 1.21 -29.81
CA GLY A 92 50.96 1.95 -29.94
C GLY A 92 51.00 3.24 -29.09
N PRO A 93 52.18 3.88 -28.98
CA PRO A 93 52.39 5.00 -28.08
C PRO A 93 51.53 6.22 -28.43
N ALA A 94 50.91 6.82 -27.41
CA ALA A 94 50.07 7.99 -27.57
C ALA A 94 50.89 9.22 -28.01
N ARG A 95 50.43 9.87 -29.08
CA ARG A 95 50.99 11.13 -29.58
C ARG A 95 50.53 12.27 -28.66
N ALA A 96 51.46 12.97 -28.02
CA ALA A 96 51.13 14.12 -27.18
C ALA A 96 50.50 15.24 -28.03
N VAL A 97 49.28 15.65 -27.68
CA VAL A 97 48.61 16.82 -28.27
C VAL A 97 48.74 17.97 -27.28
N GLY A 98 49.34 19.07 -27.71
CA GLY A 98 49.57 20.26 -26.86
C GLY A 98 48.26 20.93 -26.41
N PRO A 99 48.32 21.78 -25.36
CA PRO A 99 47.14 22.38 -24.77
C PRO A 99 46.47 23.35 -25.74
N ARG A 100 45.22 23.05 -26.14
CA ARG A 100 44.35 24.02 -26.81
C ARG A 100 43.85 25.04 -25.79
N SER A 101 44.35 26.25 -25.89
CA SER A 101 43.86 27.40 -25.14
C SER A 101 42.44 27.77 -25.56
N GLY A 102 41.62 28.13 -24.58
CA GLY A 102 40.51 29.08 -24.76
C GLY A 102 39.26 28.57 -25.50
N LEU A 103 38.34 27.96 -24.74
CA LEU A 103 36.93 28.31 -24.87
C LEU A 103 36.33 28.41 -23.48
N ARG A 104 36.13 29.63 -22.97
CA ARG A 104 35.35 29.84 -21.75
C ARG A 104 33.89 29.63 -22.16
N SER A 105 33.28 28.52 -21.77
CA SER A 105 31.83 28.41 -21.78
C SER A 105 31.30 29.47 -20.81
N THR A 106 30.65 30.50 -21.35
CA THR A 106 29.75 31.34 -20.58
C THR A 106 28.55 30.46 -20.22
N GLY A 107 28.67 29.74 -19.10
CA GLY A 107 27.57 29.01 -18.51
C GLY A 107 26.50 30.01 -18.11
N VAL A 108 25.53 30.23 -18.98
CA VAL A 108 24.24 30.76 -18.58
C VAL A 108 23.69 29.72 -17.62
N ALA A 109 23.58 30.07 -16.34
CA ALA A 109 22.90 29.22 -15.39
C ALA A 109 21.45 29.09 -15.88
N GLU A 110 21.05 27.88 -16.29
CA GLU A 110 19.65 27.60 -16.50
C GLU A 110 18.95 27.80 -15.15
N GLU A 111 18.15 28.86 -15.03
CA GLU A 111 17.21 28.99 -13.93
C GLU A 111 16.36 27.72 -13.92
N LYS A 112 16.51 26.91 -12.86
CA LYS A 112 15.63 25.77 -12.61
C LYS A 112 14.23 26.34 -12.41
N LYS A 113 13.46 26.37 -13.50
CA LYS A 113 12.08 26.82 -13.51
C LYS A 113 11.31 25.96 -12.51
N GLU A 114 10.92 26.58 -11.40
CA GLU A 114 10.30 25.89 -10.28
C GLU A 114 9.02 25.21 -10.74
N ALA A 115 8.83 23.94 -10.34
CA ALA A 115 7.67 23.18 -10.75
C ALA A 115 6.39 23.85 -10.19
N PRO A 116 5.26 23.83 -10.93
CA PRO A 116 4.00 24.37 -10.40
C PRO A 116 3.66 23.68 -9.08
N PRO A 117 3.03 24.35 -8.11
CA PRO A 117 2.65 23.72 -6.85
C PRO A 117 1.80 22.47 -7.11
N LEU A 118 1.91 21.48 -6.22
CA LEU A 118 1.03 20.33 -6.19
C LEU A 118 -0.32 20.81 -5.62
N GLN A 119 -1.41 20.68 -6.37
CA GLN A 119 -2.72 21.19 -5.97
C GLN A 119 -3.69 20.06 -5.65
N ARG A 120 -3.51 18.88 -6.27
CA ARG A 120 -4.30 17.68 -5.98
C ARG A 120 -3.39 16.48 -5.78
N VAL A 121 -3.57 15.79 -4.65
CA VAL A 121 -2.76 14.63 -4.24
C VAL A 121 -3.69 13.43 -4.07
N LEU A 122 -3.32 12.29 -4.63
CA LEU A 122 -4.04 11.03 -4.43
C LEU A 122 -3.13 10.02 -3.74
N VAL A 123 -3.51 9.53 -2.56
CA VAL A 123 -2.86 8.39 -1.91
C VAL A 123 -3.59 7.12 -2.31
N VAL A 124 -2.89 6.18 -2.94
CA VAL A 124 -3.43 4.84 -3.26
C VAL A 124 -2.76 3.82 -2.35
N SER A 125 -3.52 3.26 -1.42
CA SER A 125 -3.04 2.32 -0.41
C SER A 125 -3.77 0.98 -0.47
N ALA A 126 -3.20 -0.07 0.11
CA ALA A 126 -3.86 -1.37 0.16
C ALA A 126 -4.94 -1.35 1.23
N HIS A 127 -4.54 -1.22 2.50
CA HIS A 127 -5.44 -1.38 3.65
C HIS A 127 -5.86 -0.04 4.25
N PRO A 128 -6.93 -0.01 5.07
CA PRO A 128 -7.24 1.11 5.93
C PRO A 128 -6.25 1.17 7.12
N ASP A 129 -5.42 2.22 7.15
CA ASP A 129 -4.27 2.56 8.05
C ASP A 129 -2.96 2.88 7.30
N ASP A 130 -2.68 2.18 6.20
CA ASP A 130 -1.52 2.40 5.33
C ASP A 130 -1.22 3.89 5.00
N PRO A 131 -2.21 4.76 4.67
CA PRO A 131 -1.95 6.15 4.30
C PRO A 131 -1.28 6.94 5.43
N GLU A 132 -1.75 6.75 6.66
CA GLU A 132 -1.22 7.44 7.83
C GLU A 132 0.23 7.03 8.11
N PHE A 133 0.52 5.72 8.04
CA PHE A 133 1.85 5.17 8.27
C PHE A 133 2.87 5.64 7.23
N GLY A 134 2.53 5.54 5.94
CA GLY A 134 3.43 5.88 4.85
C GLY A 134 3.63 7.39 4.66
N PHE A 135 2.57 8.18 4.81
CA PHE A 135 2.49 9.53 4.25
C PHE A 135 1.80 10.56 5.17
N GLY A 136 1.36 10.18 6.37
CA GLY A 136 0.41 10.98 7.16
C GLY A 136 0.85 12.42 7.45
N ALA A 137 2.13 12.68 7.72
CA ALA A 137 2.59 14.02 8.02
C ALA A 137 2.73 14.88 6.75
N THR A 138 3.15 14.27 5.64
CA THR A 138 3.18 14.89 4.29
C THR A 138 1.76 15.21 3.80
N VAL A 139 0.80 14.31 4.02
CA VAL A 139 -0.63 14.53 3.72
C VAL A 139 -1.16 15.72 4.53
N ALA A 140 -0.93 15.74 5.84
CA ALA A 140 -1.34 16.86 6.69
C ALA A 140 -0.68 18.18 6.27
N LYS A 141 0.58 18.15 5.83
CA LYS A 141 1.27 19.32 5.30
C LYS A 141 0.60 19.81 4.00
N PHE A 142 0.36 18.94 3.03
CA PHE A 142 -0.31 19.31 1.78
C PHE A 142 -1.71 19.88 2.01
N ALA A 143 -2.50 19.30 2.92
CA ALA A 143 -3.82 19.82 3.28
C ALA A 143 -3.75 21.21 3.92
N ARG A 144 -2.78 21.45 4.84
CA ARG A 144 -2.54 22.77 5.44
C ARG A 144 -2.03 23.81 4.43
N ASP A 145 -1.22 23.38 3.46
CA ASP A 145 -0.71 24.21 2.37
C ASP A 145 -1.76 24.48 1.27
N GLY A 146 -2.98 23.95 1.42
CA GLY A 146 -4.14 24.25 0.57
C GLY A 146 -4.37 23.30 -0.60
N ALA A 147 -3.66 22.17 -0.69
CA ALA A 147 -3.91 21.16 -1.71
C ALA A 147 -5.08 20.24 -1.32
N GLU A 148 -5.89 19.84 -2.31
CA GLU A 148 -6.91 18.81 -2.09
C GLU A 148 -6.24 17.43 -2.04
N VAL A 149 -6.24 16.81 -0.86
CA VAL A 149 -5.72 15.44 -0.70
C VAL A 149 -6.88 14.45 -0.68
N PHE A 150 -6.76 13.38 -1.45
CA PHE A 150 -7.74 12.31 -1.59
C PHE A 150 -7.11 10.96 -1.29
N TYR A 151 -7.88 10.02 -0.74
CA TYR A 151 -7.46 8.64 -0.54
C TYR A 151 -8.22 7.69 -1.46
N CYS A 152 -7.52 6.66 -1.94
CA CYS A 152 -8.06 5.49 -2.63
C CYS A 152 -7.57 4.25 -1.89
N VAL A 153 -8.38 3.74 -0.97
CA VAL A 153 -8.10 2.53 -0.19
C VAL A 153 -8.63 1.33 -0.96
N VAL A 154 -7.74 0.42 -1.33
CA VAL A 154 -8.06 -0.69 -2.23
C VAL A 154 -8.89 -1.77 -1.54
N THR A 155 -8.50 -2.20 -0.34
CA THR A 155 -9.12 -3.34 0.33
C THR A 155 -10.23 -2.97 1.32
N ASP A 156 -11.02 -3.97 1.69
CA ASP A 156 -11.98 -3.94 2.79
C ASP A 156 -11.32 -3.99 4.19
N GLY A 157 -10.06 -4.42 4.26
CA GLY A 157 -9.32 -4.60 5.51
C GLY A 157 -9.81 -5.79 6.35
N SER A 158 -10.55 -6.74 5.77
CA SER A 158 -11.24 -7.81 6.50
C SER A 158 -10.32 -8.85 7.17
N GLN A 159 -9.01 -8.84 6.88
CA GLN A 159 -8.02 -9.70 7.55
C GLN A 159 -7.19 -8.94 8.61
N GLY A 160 -7.58 -7.72 8.98
CA GLY A 160 -6.95 -6.90 10.04
C GLY A 160 -7.16 -7.38 11.48
N GLY A 161 -7.24 -8.68 11.73
CA GLY A 161 -7.61 -9.24 13.02
C GLY A 161 -7.10 -10.67 13.22
N GLU A 162 -6.97 -11.10 14.47
CA GLU A 162 -6.56 -12.46 14.84
C GLU A 162 -7.73 -13.33 15.36
N ASP A 163 -8.88 -12.72 15.68
CA ASP A 163 -10.06 -13.44 16.15
C ASP A 163 -10.88 -13.96 14.95
N PRO A 164 -10.94 -15.28 14.71
CA PRO A 164 -11.64 -15.89 13.59
C PRO A 164 -13.18 -15.89 13.76
N HIS A 165 -13.71 -15.32 14.85
CA HIS A 165 -15.13 -15.25 15.13
C HIS A 165 -15.75 -13.87 14.84
N VAL A 166 -14.93 -12.83 14.61
CA VAL A 166 -15.42 -11.54 14.12
C VAL A 166 -15.77 -11.66 12.64
N PRO A 167 -17.00 -11.31 12.20
CA PRO A 167 -17.36 -11.35 10.77
C PRO A 167 -16.57 -10.34 9.93
N ASP A 168 -16.10 -10.74 8.74
CA ASP A 168 -15.42 -9.87 7.75
C ASP A 168 -16.16 -8.52 7.55
N GLU A 169 -17.49 -8.55 7.43
CA GLU A 169 -18.33 -7.35 7.25
C GLU A 169 -18.29 -6.39 8.45
N GLU A 170 -18.21 -6.90 9.68
CA GLU A 170 -18.16 -6.11 10.91
C GLU A 170 -16.80 -5.44 11.08
N LEU A 171 -15.71 -6.17 10.82
CA LEU A 171 -14.36 -5.63 10.84
C LEU A 171 -14.14 -4.59 9.72
N THR A 172 -14.62 -4.87 8.50
CA THR A 172 -14.62 -3.92 7.38
C THR A 172 -15.34 -2.63 7.73
N ALA A 173 -16.58 -2.73 8.25
CA ALA A 173 -17.36 -1.56 8.66
C ALA A 173 -16.62 -0.74 9.74
N THR A 174 -15.97 -1.41 10.69
CA THR A 174 -15.15 -0.78 11.74
C THR A 174 -13.95 -0.05 11.14
N ARG A 175 -13.07 -0.72 10.39
CA ARG A 175 -11.87 -0.11 9.80
C ARG A 175 -12.21 1.03 8.83
N TYR A 176 -13.35 0.96 8.13
CA TYR A 176 -13.83 2.04 7.28
C TYR A 176 -14.28 3.28 8.07
N GLN A 177 -14.73 3.15 9.32
CA GLN A 177 -14.98 4.33 10.19
C GLN A 177 -13.68 4.87 10.79
N GLU A 178 -12.76 3.99 11.17
CA GLU A 178 -11.44 4.36 11.70
C GLU A 178 -10.62 5.15 10.65
N GLN A 179 -10.61 4.70 9.39
CA GLN A 179 -9.98 5.42 8.29
C GLN A 179 -10.61 6.79 8.01
N ARG A 180 -11.93 6.95 8.20
CA ARG A 180 -12.60 8.26 8.10
C ARG A 180 -12.21 9.19 9.24
N CYS A 181 -12.07 8.67 10.46
CA CYS A 181 -11.52 9.41 11.61
C CYS A 181 -10.09 9.88 11.34
N ALA A 182 -9.24 9.01 10.82
CA ALA A 182 -7.84 9.32 10.52
C ALA A 182 -7.72 10.37 9.40
N ALA A 183 -8.42 10.17 8.29
CA ALA A 183 -8.48 11.08 7.15
C ALA A 183 -8.97 12.48 7.55
N ALA A 184 -10.03 12.57 8.38
CA ALA A 184 -10.56 13.83 8.88
C ALA A 184 -9.55 14.60 9.75
N LYS A 185 -8.74 13.90 10.56
CA LYS A 185 -7.65 14.52 11.33
C LYS A 185 -6.58 15.12 10.44
N LEU A 186 -6.22 14.45 9.34
CA LEU A 186 -5.17 14.90 8.43
C LEU A 186 -5.64 15.92 7.38
N GLY A 187 -6.92 16.29 7.36
CA GLY A 187 -7.48 17.25 6.38
C GLY A 187 -7.68 16.66 4.98
N VAL A 188 -7.80 15.34 4.87
CA VAL A 188 -8.13 14.65 3.61
C VAL A 188 -9.57 14.99 3.21
N ALA A 189 -9.76 15.42 1.97
CA ALA A 189 -11.02 15.94 1.46
C ALA A 189 -12.07 14.83 1.26
N ASP A 190 -11.66 13.65 0.76
CA ASP A 190 -12.57 12.53 0.46
C ASP A 190 -11.81 11.19 0.30
N ILE A 191 -12.52 10.07 0.44
CA ILE A 191 -11.98 8.70 0.42
C ILE A 191 -12.80 7.82 -0.53
N THR A 192 -12.14 7.32 -1.58
CA THR A 192 -12.63 6.20 -2.38
C THR A 192 -12.24 4.89 -1.69
N PHE A 193 -13.22 4.08 -1.29
CA PHE A 193 -13.02 2.68 -0.90
C PHE A 193 -13.38 1.78 -2.09
N LEU A 194 -12.43 0.97 -2.59
CA LEU A 194 -12.68 0.10 -3.74
C LEU A 194 -13.32 -1.24 -3.36
N GLY A 195 -13.11 -1.71 -2.12
CA GLY A 195 -13.75 -2.92 -1.60
C GLY A 195 -13.24 -4.24 -2.18
N PHE A 196 -11.98 -4.28 -2.63
CA PHE A 196 -11.32 -5.57 -2.91
C PHE A 196 -11.10 -6.34 -1.61
N ARG A 197 -11.09 -7.67 -1.66
CA ARG A 197 -10.89 -8.48 -0.45
C ARG A 197 -9.44 -8.41 0.03
N ASP A 198 -9.25 -8.00 1.28
CA ASP A 198 -7.96 -7.97 1.98
C ASP A 198 -7.23 -9.31 1.89
N GLY A 199 -5.95 -9.31 1.51
CA GLY A 199 -5.10 -10.50 1.38
C GLY A 199 -5.26 -11.29 0.07
N TYR A 200 -6.06 -10.80 -0.88
CA TYR A 200 -6.32 -11.46 -2.18
C TYR A 200 -5.96 -10.58 -3.39
N VAL A 201 -5.41 -9.39 -3.17
CA VAL A 201 -5.20 -8.42 -4.25
C VAL A 201 -3.99 -8.77 -5.11
N GLU A 202 -4.21 -8.80 -6.42
CA GLU A 202 -3.18 -9.00 -7.45
C GLU A 202 -3.10 -7.77 -8.37
N ALA A 203 -1.95 -7.58 -9.03
CA ALA A 203 -1.69 -6.41 -9.90
C ALA A 203 -2.36 -6.53 -11.30
N ASP A 204 -3.64 -6.87 -11.32
CA ASP A 204 -4.40 -7.28 -12.50
C ASP A 204 -5.07 -6.11 -13.25
N VAL A 205 -5.88 -6.45 -14.27
CA VAL A 205 -6.55 -5.48 -15.14
C VAL A 205 -7.75 -4.80 -14.46
N GLU A 206 -8.41 -5.47 -13.51
CA GLU A 206 -9.57 -4.97 -12.79
C GLU A 206 -9.15 -3.92 -11.76
N LEU A 207 -8.15 -4.22 -10.94
CA LEU A 207 -7.56 -3.27 -9.99
C LEU A 207 -6.99 -2.04 -10.72
N ARG A 208 -6.19 -2.26 -11.77
CA ARG A 208 -5.65 -1.15 -12.59
C ARG A 208 -6.75 -0.27 -13.18
N LYS A 209 -7.86 -0.85 -13.64
CA LYS A 209 -9.01 -0.09 -14.15
C LYS A 209 -9.64 0.75 -13.05
N ALA A 210 -9.85 0.19 -11.86
CA ALA A 210 -10.44 0.89 -10.72
C ALA A 210 -9.58 2.09 -10.29
N ILE A 211 -8.27 1.88 -10.12
CA ILE A 211 -7.31 2.96 -9.80
C ILE A 211 -7.26 3.99 -10.95
N THR A 212 -7.27 3.55 -12.21
CA THR A 212 -7.31 4.45 -13.38
C THR A 212 -8.57 5.33 -13.38
N ALA A 213 -9.72 4.78 -13.00
CA ALA A 213 -10.97 5.54 -12.90
C ALA A 213 -10.89 6.63 -11.82
N ASP A 214 -10.31 6.33 -10.66
CA ASP A 214 -10.13 7.33 -9.59
C ASP A 214 -9.10 8.40 -9.99
N ILE A 215 -7.95 8.02 -10.58
CA ILE A 215 -6.97 8.99 -11.12
C ILE A 215 -7.64 9.92 -12.16
N ARG A 216 -8.45 9.39 -13.10
CA ARG A 216 -9.13 10.20 -14.11
C ARG A 216 -10.25 11.07 -13.54
N ARG A 217 -10.87 10.66 -12.43
CA ARG A 217 -11.89 11.44 -11.69
C ARG A 217 -11.28 12.57 -10.88
N ARG A 218 -10.23 12.27 -10.09
CA ARG A 218 -9.55 13.16 -9.15
C ARG A 218 -8.57 14.13 -9.84
N LYS A 219 -8.03 13.74 -11.00
CA LYS A 219 -7.00 14.48 -11.77
C LYS A 219 -5.79 14.91 -10.92
N PRO A 220 -5.16 14.01 -10.13
CA PRO A 220 -4.11 14.39 -9.19
C PRO A 220 -2.80 14.76 -9.90
N ASP A 221 -2.09 15.75 -9.36
CA ASP A 221 -0.75 16.12 -9.81
C ASP A 221 0.29 15.10 -9.28
N LEU A 222 0.08 14.64 -8.04
CA LEU A 222 0.91 13.66 -7.34
C LEU A 222 0.09 12.41 -6.97
N VAL A 223 0.67 11.23 -7.20
CA VAL A 223 0.21 9.98 -6.59
C VAL A 223 1.21 9.51 -5.53
N LEU A 224 0.72 9.17 -4.34
CA LEU A 224 1.48 8.54 -3.26
C LEU A 224 1.05 7.07 -3.18
N THR A 225 1.99 6.12 -3.19
CA THR A 225 1.62 4.68 -3.15
C THR A 225 2.76 3.78 -2.69
N HIS A 226 2.45 2.49 -2.49
CA HIS A 226 3.36 1.45 -2.04
C HIS A 226 4.49 1.16 -3.04
N ALA A 227 5.67 0.79 -2.53
CA ALA A 227 6.81 0.39 -3.36
C ALA A 227 6.67 -1.10 -3.79
N PRO A 228 6.62 -1.44 -5.09
CA PRO A 228 6.38 -2.80 -5.58
C PRO A 228 7.62 -3.71 -5.56
N VAL A 229 8.53 -3.53 -4.60
CA VAL A 229 9.81 -4.26 -4.54
C VAL A 229 10.07 -4.87 -3.16
N ARG A 230 10.46 -6.15 -3.12
CA ARG A 230 10.85 -6.83 -1.87
C ARG A 230 12.32 -6.60 -1.55
N MET A 231 12.60 -5.77 -0.54
CA MET A 231 13.95 -5.56 0.01
C MET A 231 14.30 -6.66 1.04
N LEU A 232 14.41 -7.91 0.59
CA LEU A 232 14.56 -9.09 1.46
C LEU A 232 15.76 -9.02 2.41
N VAL A 233 16.86 -8.37 2.00
CA VAL A 233 18.08 -8.23 2.80
C VAL A 233 17.91 -7.25 3.97
N THR A 234 17.12 -6.19 3.79
CA THR A 234 17.04 -5.07 4.76
C THR A 234 15.77 -5.06 5.59
N GLN A 235 14.67 -5.68 5.13
CA GLN A 235 13.38 -5.72 5.87
C GLN A 235 12.79 -7.14 6.00
N GLY A 236 13.45 -8.17 5.46
CA GLY A 236 12.95 -9.55 5.49
C GLY A 236 11.63 -9.75 4.73
N ILE A 237 10.87 -10.78 5.11
CA ILE A 237 9.57 -11.09 4.50
C ILE A 237 8.43 -10.22 5.04
N GLY A 238 8.45 -9.91 6.35
CA GLY A 238 7.36 -9.19 7.03
C GLY A 238 7.22 -7.72 6.63
N GLY A 239 8.28 -7.10 6.08
CA GLY A 239 8.23 -5.72 5.61
C GLY A 239 7.48 -5.50 4.29
N PHE A 240 6.97 -6.56 3.63
CA PHE A 240 6.34 -6.47 2.32
C PHE A 240 5.10 -7.37 2.22
N HIS A 241 3.94 -6.84 2.58
CA HIS A 241 2.66 -7.51 2.38
C HIS A 241 2.40 -7.75 0.87
N PRO A 242 1.82 -8.90 0.46
CA PRO A 242 1.48 -9.14 -0.95
C PRO A 242 0.64 -8.00 -1.55
N ASP A 243 -0.41 -7.58 -0.87
CA ASP A 243 -1.32 -6.51 -1.32
C ASP A 243 -0.59 -5.16 -1.46
N HIS A 244 0.39 -4.85 -0.60
CA HIS A 244 1.23 -3.64 -0.76
C HIS A 244 1.97 -3.66 -2.10
N LEU A 245 2.55 -4.80 -2.47
CA LEU A 245 3.29 -4.96 -3.72
C LEU A 245 2.34 -4.91 -4.92
N ALA A 246 1.20 -5.59 -4.82
CA ALA A 246 0.18 -5.64 -5.87
C ALA A 246 -0.42 -4.25 -6.14
N VAL A 247 -0.78 -3.51 -5.10
CA VAL A 247 -1.33 -2.15 -5.19
C VAL A 247 -0.28 -1.16 -5.69
N GLY A 248 0.98 -1.25 -5.24
CA GLY A 248 2.06 -0.43 -5.77
C GLY A 248 2.25 -0.63 -7.28
N GLU A 249 2.34 -1.88 -7.73
CA GLU A 249 2.53 -2.23 -9.14
C GLU A 249 1.31 -1.86 -10.00
N ALA A 250 0.10 -2.10 -9.51
CA ALA A 250 -1.13 -1.71 -10.19
C ALA A 250 -1.26 -0.17 -10.29
N THR A 251 -0.85 0.56 -9.25
CA THR A 251 -0.88 2.03 -9.25
C THR A 251 0.13 2.61 -10.24
N LEU A 252 1.36 2.07 -10.30
CA LEU A 252 2.34 2.50 -11.31
C LEU A 252 1.84 2.25 -12.74
N ARG A 253 1.24 1.08 -13.00
CA ARG A 253 0.61 0.75 -14.29
C ARG A 253 -0.59 1.66 -14.62
N ALA A 254 -1.38 2.01 -13.60
CA ALA A 254 -2.50 2.94 -13.73
C ALA A 254 -2.02 4.36 -14.08
N VAL A 255 -0.93 4.84 -13.46
CA VAL A 255 -0.31 6.14 -13.76
C VAL A 255 0.33 6.16 -15.17
N TYR A 256 1.04 5.09 -15.53
CA TYR A 256 1.64 4.90 -16.84
C TYR A 256 1.55 3.43 -17.31
N PRO A 257 0.89 3.14 -18.46
CA PRO A 257 0.36 4.08 -19.45
C PRO A 257 -1.14 4.43 -19.29
N ASP A 258 -1.87 3.81 -18.37
CA ASP A 258 -3.34 3.69 -18.50
C ASP A 258 -4.10 5.03 -18.35
N ALA A 259 -3.87 5.80 -17.29
CA ALA A 259 -4.61 7.03 -17.00
C ALA A 259 -4.47 8.08 -18.11
N ARG A 260 -3.30 8.18 -18.72
CA ARG A 260 -2.97 9.15 -19.78
C ARG A 260 -3.39 8.70 -21.19
N ASN A 261 -3.79 7.45 -21.37
CA ASN A 261 -4.09 6.87 -22.68
C ASN A 261 -5.61 6.75 -22.92
N PRO A 262 -6.23 7.55 -23.81
CA PRO A 262 -7.66 7.45 -24.12
C PRO A 262 -8.09 6.09 -24.72
N ARG A 263 -7.15 5.25 -25.17
CA ARG A 263 -7.43 3.89 -25.65
C ARG A 263 -7.43 2.84 -24.54
N ALA A 264 -6.85 3.12 -23.38
CA ALA A 264 -6.94 2.27 -22.20
C ALA A 264 -8.30 2.51 -21.52
N TYR A 265 -9.02 1.43 -21.24
CA TYR A 265 -10.36 1.45 -20.63
C TYR A 265 -11.30 2.46 -21.29
N ARG A 266 -11.68 2.18 -22.54
CA ARG A 266 -12.53 3.07 -23.37
C ARG A 266 -13.90 3.33 -22.75
N GLU A 267 -14.39 2.40 -21.95
CA GLU A 267 -15.61 2.53 -21.16
C GLU A 267 -15.51 3.69 -20.16
N LEU A 268 -14.35 3.92 -19.53
CA LEU A 268 -14.16 5.08 -18.63
C LEU A 268 -14.27 6.40 -19.41
N LEU A 269 -13.77 6.44 -20.64
CA LEU A 269 -13.94 7.61 -21.51
C LEU A 269 -15.41 7.80 -21.91
N ALA A 270 -16.14 6.72 -22.18
CA ALA A 270 -17.59 6.78 -22.45
C ALA A 270 -18.42 7.21 -21.22
N GLU A 271 -17.91 6.96 -20.01
CA GLU A 271 -18.44 7.47 -18.72
C GLU A 271 -18.03 8.93 -18.44
N GLY A 272 -17.32 9.60 -19.35
CA GLY A 272 -16.85 10.99 -19.20
C GLY A 272 -15.57 11.15 -18.38
N LEU A 273 -14.91 10.06 -17.99
CA LEU A 273 -13.61 10.08 -17.32
C LEU A 273 -12.50 10.26 -18.36
N GLU A 274 -12.29 11.52 -18.74
CA GLU A 274 -11.23 11.95 -19.64
C GLU A 274 -9.84 11.50 -19.17
N PRO A 275 -8.85 11.32 -20.07
CA PRO A 275 -7.48 10.97 -19.68
C PRO A 275 -6.85 12.00 -18.75
N HIS A 276 -5.85 11.57 -17.99
CA HIS A 276 -5.08 12.44 -17.12
C HIS A 276 -3.60 12.07 -17.12
N LYS A 277 -2.74 13.08 -17.12
CA LYS A 277 -1.31 12.91 -16.84
C LYS A 277 -1.06 13.35 -15.41
N VAL A 278 -0.94 12.38 -14.51
CA VAL A 278 -0.25 12.59 -13.23
C VAL A 278 1.16 13.10 -13.55
N ARG A 279 1.70 14.03 -12.74
CA ARG A 279 3.03 14.57 -12.94
C ARG A 279 4.08 13.67 -12.29
N GLU A 280 3.83 13.27 -11.06
CA GLU A 280 4.79 12.60 -10.19
C GLU A 280 4.16 11.42 -9.43
N VAL A 281 4.96 10.40 -9.13
CA VAL A 281 4.64 9.37 -8.13
C VAL A 281 5.73 9.40 -7.06
N TRP A 282 5.35 9.42 -5.79
CA TRP A 282 6.32 9.22 -4.71
C TRP A 282 6.02 7.91 -3.96
N LEU A 283 7.08 7.13 -3.72
CA LEU A 283 7.04 5.86 -2.99
C LEU A 283 7.75 6.04 -1.64
N PRO A 284 7.36 5.33 -0.56
CA PRO A 284 8.08 5.37 0.71
C PRO A 284 9.57 5.04 0.52
N GLY A 285 10.45 5.95 0.91
CA GLY A 285 11.88 5.92 0.57
C GLY A 285 12.73 4.99 1.43
N PHE A 286 12.15 3.90 1.96
CA PHE A 286 12.71 2.97 2.97
C PHE A 286 14.24 3.04 3.17
N THR A 287 15.01 2.58 2.18
CA THR A 287 16.48 2.63 2.17
C THR A 287 17.07 3.59 1.14
N GLU A 288 16.29 4.07 0.18
CA GLU A 288 16.74 4.81 -1.02
C GLU A 288 15.97 6.12 -1.26
N ALA A 289 15.60 6.82 -0.18
CA ALA A 289 14.97 8.13 -0.24
C ALA A 289 15.88 9.15 -0.95
N ASP A 290 15.34 9.82 -1.97
CA ASP A 290 15.97 10.93 -2.70
C ASP A 290 15.18 12.24 -2.59
N HIS A 291 13.99 12.19 -1.96
CA HIS A 291 13.14 13.32 -1.69
C HIS A 291 12.71 13.30 -0.21
N PHE A 292 12.79 14.44 0.47
CA PHE A 292 12.46 14.55 1.89
C PHE A 292 11.48 15.71 2.10
N VAL A 293 10.39 15.42 2.79
CA VAL A 293 9.42 16.42 3.24
C VAL A 293 9.70 16.70 4.71
N GLU A 294 10.07 17.94 5.03
CA GLU A 294 10.21 18.40 6.42
C GLU A 294 8.88 18.25 7.17
N VAL A 295 8.98 17.73 8.40
CA VAL A 295 7.84 17.50 9.29
C VAL A 295 8.07 18.28 10.58
N THR A 296 7.14 19.18 10.92
CA THR A 296 7.16 19.85 12.22
C THR A 296 6.62 18.93 13.32
N PRO A 297 6.95 19.16 14.61
CA PRO A 297 6.40 18.38 15.71
C PRO A 297 4.86 18.29 15.69
N GLU A 298 4.16 19.37 15.32
CA GLU A 298 2.68 19.42 15.27
C GLU A 298 2.10 18.62 14.10
N LEU A 299 2.85 18.45 13.00
CA LEU A 299 2.48 17.55 11.90
C LEU A 299 2.70 16.09 12.28
N LEU A 300 3.79 15.81 13.01
CA LEU A 300 4.11 14.47 13.52
C LEU A 300 3.09 14.01 14.58
N ASP A 301 2.66 14.91 15.46
CA ASP A 301 1.60 14.66 16.44
C ASP A 301 0.26 14.37 15.77
N LEU A 302 -0.12 15.17 14.77
CA LEU A 302 -1.36 14.96 14.01
C LEU A 302 -1.36 13.61 13.26
N LYS A 303 -0.21 13.21 12.71
CA LYS A 303 -0.01 11.86 12.14
C LYS A 303 -0.24 10.76 13.18
N ILE A 304 0.31 10.92 14.38
CA ILE A 304 0.14 9.93 15.46
C ILE A 304 -1.32 9.88 15.93
N GLU A 305 -2.00 11.02 16.07
CA GLU A 305 -3.42 11.06 16.39
C GLU A 305 -4.30 10.38 15.33
N ALA A 306 -3.93 10.49 14.04
CA ALA A 306 -4.63 9.83 12.95
C ALA A 306 -4.43 8.31 13.00
N ILE A 307 -3.20 7.83 13.24
CA ILE A 307 -2.91 6.40 13.46
C ILE A 307 -3.75 5.84 14.62
N LEU A 308 -3.90 6.60 15.71
CA LEU A 308 -4.68 6.20 16.89
C LEU A 308 -6.21 6.17 16.68
N CYS A 309 -6.72 6.59 15.50
CA CYS A 309 -8.10 6.28 15.11
C CYS A 309 -8.31 4.78 14.83
N HIS A 310 -7.27 4.04 14.41
CA HIS A 310 -7.31 2.61 14.04
C HIS A 310 -7.23 1.70 15.27
N LYS A 311 -8.22 1.83 16.15
CA LYS A 311 -8.27 1.14 17.45
C LYS A 311 -8.35 -0.37 17.28
N SER A 312 -9.08 -0.86 16.29
CA SER A 312 -9.16 -2.29 15.93
C SER A 312 -7.78 -2.91 15.67
N GLN A 313 -6.81 -2.11 15.24
CA GLN A 313 -5.44 -2.54 14.95
C GLN A 313 -4.52 -2.40 16.16
N PHE A 314 -4.60 -1.27 16.89
CA PHE A 314 -3.58 -0.88 17.88
C PHE A 314 -4.00 -0.93 19.36
N GLN A 315 -5.30 -1.02 19.67
CA GLN A 315 -5.81 -1.14 21.05
C GLN A 315 -6.08 -2.61 21.42
N LYS A 316 -5.08 -3.48 21.21
CA LYS A 316 -5.14 -4.92 21.51
C LYS A 316 -4.44 -5.25 22.83
N PRO A 317 -4.90 -6.24 23.63
CA PRO A 317 -4.24 -6.66 24.84
C PRO A 317 -2.76 -7.04 24.60
N GLY A 318 -1.84 -6.44 25.35
CA GLY A 318 -0.40 -6.68 25.23
C GLY A 318 0.37 -5.70 24.32
N ILE A 319 -0.32 -4.77 23.64
CA ILE A 319 0.33 -3.60 23.04
C ILE A 319 0.41 -2.50 24.11
N GLU A 320 1.60 -1.92 24.32
CA GLU A 320 1.77 -0.79 25.25
C GLU A 320 1.08 0.47 24.74
N ASP A 321 0.45 1.23 25.64
CA ASP A 321 -0.16 2.52 25.30
C ASP A 321 0.86 3.46 24.65
N GLY A 322 0.57 3.90 23.43
CA GLY A 322 1.45 4.79 22.66
C GLY A 322 2.63 4.09 21.95
N ALA A 323 2.71 2.75 21.91
CA ALA A 323 3.75 2.04 21.17
C ALA A 323 3.96 2.52 19.70
N PRO A 324 2.90 2.81 18.90
CA PRO A 324 3.08 3.40 17.57
C PRO A 324 3.76 4.77 17.60
N ALA A 325 3.45 5.62 18.60
CA ALA A 325 3.93 6.99 18.67
C ALA A 325 5.46 7.06 18.75
N LYS A 326 6.09 6.23 19.59
CA LYS A 326 7.56 6.19 19.71
C LYS A 326 8.21 5.77 18.39
N TRP A 327 7.72 4.69 17.78
CA TRP A 327 8.27 4.18 16.52
C TRP A 327 8.14 5.18 15.36
N ILE A 328 7.00 5.88 15.29
CA ILE A 328 6.77 6.94 14.30
C ILE A 328 7.75 8.11 14.47
N ARG A 329 8.00 8.55 15.72
CA ARG A 329 8.98 9.62 15.99
C ARG A 329 10.41 9.19 15.68
N ASP A 330 10.82 7.99 16.09
CA ASP A 330 12.15 7.45 15.80
C ASP A 330 12.39 7.35 14.28
N ARG A 331 11.39 6.86 13.52
CA ARG A 331 11.45 6.77 12.05
C ARG A 331 11.51 8.15 11.39
N ALA A 332 10.69 9.10 11.83
CA ALA A 332 10.68 10.45 11.29
C ALA A 332 12.00 11.19 11.57
N LYS A 333 12.61 10.97 12.75
CA LYS A 333 13.92 11.52 13.10
C LYS A 333 15.04 10.92 12.25
N ALA A 334 15.06 9.59 12.08
CA ALA A 334 16.06 8.92 11.24
C ALA A 334 15.96 9.30 9.73
N MET A 335 14.82 9.81 9.29
CA MET A 335 14.67 10.42 7.95
C MET A 335 15.02 11.91 7.95
N GLY A 336 14.72 12.64 9.03
CA GLY A 336 15.19 14.02 9.25
C GLY A 336 16.72 14.12 9.17
N GLU A 337 17.43 13.26 9.91
CA GLU A 337 18.90 13.18 9.91
C GLU A 337 19.50 12.96 8.51
N LYS A 338 18.79 12.25 7.62
CA LYS A 338 19.19 12.05 6.21
C LYS A 338 18.86 13.25 5.32
N GLY A 339 17.73 13.91 5.58
CA GLY A 339 17.25 15.07 4.81
C GLY A 339 17.84 16.42 5.24
N GLY A 340 18.48 16.50 6.42
CA GLY A 340 18.96 17.74 7.02
C GLY A 340 17.93 18.47 7.89
N PHE A 341 16.91 17.76 8.40
CA PHE A 341 15.81 18.29 9.22
C PHE A 341 15.75 17.61 10.60
N GLU A 342 14.99 18.16 11.55
CA GLU A 342 14.75 17.46 12.84
C GLU A 342 13.89 16.21 12.65
N TYR A 343 12.81 16.32 11.88
CA TYR A 343 11.97 15.21 11.43
C TYR A 343 11.64 15.38 9.95
N ALA A 344 11.54 14.26 9.24
CA ALA A 344 11.07 14.24 7.86
C ALA A 344 10.32 12.96 7.52
N GLU A 345 9.50 13.00 6.47
CA GLU A 345 9.12 11.80 5.73
C GLU A 345 9.97 11.70 4.46
N GLY A 346 10.62 10.55 4.27
CA GLY A 346 11.53 10.28 3.16
C GLY A 346 10.85 9.44 2.08
N PHE A 347 11.01 9.86 0.82
CA PHE A 347 10.38 9.28 -0.36
C PHE A 347 11.39 9.02 -1.48
N ARG A 348 11.05 8.09 -2.36
CA ARG A 348 11.61 7.98 -3.70
C ARG A 348 10.70 8.74 -4.66
N ARG A 349 11.20 9.80 -5.30
CA ARG A 349 10.45 10.63 -6.25
C ARG A 349 10.63 10.13 -7.68
N LEU A 350 9.51 9.88 -8.37
CA LEU A 350 9.46 9.45 -9.76
C LEU A 350 8.73 10.51 -10.58
N GLU A 351 9.46 11.19 -11.47
CA GLU A 351 8.84 12.01 -12.53
C GLU A 351 8.27 11.08 -13.61
N THR A 352 7.10 11.44 -14.16
CA THR A 352 6.39 10.59 -15.13
C THR A 352 6.21 11.24 -16.50
N ALA A 353 6.97 12.29 -16.79
CA ALA A 353 6.85 13.10 -18.02
C ALA A 353 7.15 12.28 -19.30
#